data_AF-A0A4R2TRM8-F1
#
_entry.id   AF-A0A4R2TRM8-F1
#
_cell.length_a   1.000
_cell.length_b   1.000
_cell.length_c   1.000
_cell.angle_alpha   90.00
_cell.angle_beta   90.00
_cell.angle_gamma   90.00
#
_symmetry.space_group_name_H-M   'P 1'
#
loop_
_entity.id
_entity.type
_entity.pdbx_description
1 polymer ?
#
loop_
_entity_poly.entity_id
_entity_poly.type
_entity_poly.pdbx_seq_one_letter_code
_entity_poly.pdbx_strand_id
1 'polypeptide(L)'
;MNYRIIFIFLMVISHISTAKDPFNQSQRTQMNSNNMTEEQIITPSCQPVHSVIAENHSIKKLQIRGVILQKNKRSILFEADSHIFFAGESDFIATEKLQILSIGKKEIRLADWQHSPNCTNPNIKVIKF
;
A
#
# COMPACT_ATOMS: atom_id res chain seq x y z
N MET A 1 3.39 58.96 6.95
CA MET A 1 3.30 57.55 6.57
C MET A 1 1.92 57.05 7.00
N ASN A 2 1.01 56.85 6.05
CA ASN A 2 -0.44 56.77 6.33
C ASN A 2 -0.85 55.37 6.79
N TYR A 3 -0.79 55.11 8.10
CA TYR A 3 -1.18 53.84 8.73
C TYR A 3 -2.60 53.35 8.36
N ARG A 4 -3.48 54.25 7.92
CA ARG A 4 -4.82 53.91 7.42
C ARG A 4 -4.81 53.04 6.16
N ILE A 5 -3.80 53.18 5.29
CA ILE A 5 -3.69 52.41 4.04
C ILE A 5 -3.26 50.97 4.33
N ILE A 6 -2.41 50.77 5.35
CA ILE A 6 -1.91 49.45 5.77
C ILE A 6 -3.05 48.59 6.31
N PHE A 7 -3.98 49.20 7.07
CA PHE A 7 -5.12 48.49 7.64
C PHE A 7 -6.11 48.00 6.58
N ILE A 8 -6.33 48.78 5.52
CA ILE A 8 -7.20 48.38 4.41
C ILE A 8 -6.57 47.22 3.62
N PHE A 9 -5.25 47.23 3.44
CA PHE A 9 -4.55 46.16 2.70
C PHE A 9 -4.63 44.79 3.42
N LEU A 10 -4.58 44.78 4.76
CA LEU A 10 -4.69 43.55 5.55
C LEU A 10 -6.08 42.89 5.49
N MET A 11 -7.15 43.65 5.31
CA MET A 11 -8.52 43.11 5.21
C MET A 11 -8.80 42.38 3.89
N VAL A 12 -8.09 42.71 2.81
CA VAL A 12 -8.35 42.10 1.49
C VAL A 12 -7.73 40.70 1.38
N ILE A 13 -6.68 40.41 2.17
CA ILE A 13 -5.96 39.13 2.12
C ILE A 13 -6.71 37.99 2.83
N SER A 14 -7.64 38.30 3.75
CA SER A 14 -8.39 37.29 4.50
C SER A 14 -9.48 36.55 3.70
N HIS A 15 -9.71 36.89 2.43
CA HIS A 15 -10.76 36.27 1.61
C HIS A 15 -10.28 35.26 0.58
N ILE A 16 -8.98 34.96 0.52
CA ILE A 16 -8.42 34.00 -0.43
C ILE A 16 -8.06 32.70 0.31
N SER A 17 -9.07 32.00 0.81
CA SER A 17 -8.93 30.60 1.21
C SER A 17 -10.02 29.77 0.56
N THR A 18 -9.78 29.34 -0.68
CA THR A 18 -10.56 28.26 -1.29
C THR A 18 -9.92 26.94 -0.85
N ALA A 19 -10.36 26.43 0.29
CA ALA A 19 -10.05 25.06 0.69
C ALA A 19 -10.75 24.12 -0.30
N LYS A 20 -10.01 23.64 -1.31
CA LYS A 20 -10.47 22.54 -2.16
C LYS A 20 -10.32 21.26 -1.37
N ASP A 21 -11.45 20.69 -0.97
CA ASP A 21 -11.53 19.38 -0.33
C ASP A 21 -10.86 18.32 -1.24
N PRO A 22 -9.79 17.64 -0.78
CA PRO A 22 -9.11 16.61 -1.56
C PRO A 22 -9.98 15.37 -1.83
N PHE A 23 -11.16 15.28 -1.23
CA PHE A 23 -12.15 14.22 -1.45
C PHE A 23 -13.31 14.64 -2.36
N ASN A 24 -13.30 15.85 -2.92
CA ASN A 24 -14.37 16.29 -3.83
C ASN A 24 -14.27 15.57 -5.20
N GLN A 25 -15.15 14.59 -5.39
CA GLN A 25 -15.14 13.67 -6.54
C GLN A 25 -15.64 14.30 -7.86
N SER A 26 -16.01 15.58 -7.87
CA SER A 26 -16.66 16.24 -9.02
C SER A 26 -15.78 16.42 -10.27
N GLN A 27 -14.47 16.15 -10.21
CA GLN A 27 -13.56 16.23 -11.37
C GLN A 27 -13.20 14.89 -12.02
N ARG A 28 -13.57 13.74 -11.43
CA ARG A 28 -13.08 12.44 -11.93
C ARG A 28 -13.81 11.96 -13.20
N THR A 29 -14.98 12.50 -13.53
CA THR A 29 -15.85 11.91 -14.56
C THR A 29 -15.65 12.46 -15.97
N GLN A 30 -14.89 13.54 -16.17
CA GLN A 30 -14.75 14.18 -17.49
C GLN A 30 -13.46 13.85 -18.26
N MET A 31 -12.50 13.14 -17.67
CA MET A 31 -11.20 12.89 -18.32
C MET A 31 -11.01 11.46 -18.89
N ASN A 32 -12.01 10.59 -18.79
CA ASN A 32 -11.88 9.18 -19.18
C ASN A 32 -12.68 8.78 -20.44
N SER A 33 -13.10 9.73 -21.26
CA SER A 33 -13.70 9.43 -22.56
C SER A 33 -12.82 9.99 -23.66
N ASN A 34 -11.66 9.37 -23.85
CA ASN A 34 -10.93 9.30 -25.12
C ASN A 34 -9.60 8.61 -24.83
N ASN A 35 -9.52 7.30 -25.05
CA ASN A 35 -8.37 6.66 -25.68
C ASN A 35 -8.76 5.26 -26.13
N MET A 36 -8.69 5.09 -27.46
CA MET A 36 -8.92 3.84 -28.18
C MET A 36 -7.82 2.82 -27.89
N THR A 37 -8.26 1.57 -27.80
CA THR A 37 -7.64 0.32 -28.27
C THR A 37 -6.14 0.30 -28.50
N GLU A 38 -5.43 -0.29 -27.54
CA GLU A 38 -4.26 -1.11 -27.82
C GLU A 38 -4.59 -2.49 -27.20
N GLU A 39 -4.67 -3.53 -28.04
CA GLU A 39 -4.86 -4.91 -27.59
C GLU A 39 -3.54 -5.34 -26.92
N GLN A 40 -3.30 -4.81 -25.73
CA GLN A 40 -2.24 -5.28 -24.86
C GLN A 40 -2.56 -6.74 -24.58
N ILE A 41 -1.61 -7.62 -24.86
CA ILE A 41 -1.62 -8.98 -24.33
C ILE A 41 -1.65 -8.79 -22.81
N ILE A 42 -2.86 -8.84 -22.24
CA ILE A 42 -3.06 -8.77 -20.80
C ILE A 42 -2.54 -10.12 -20.30
N THR A 43 -1.24 -10.19 -20.02
CA THR A 43 -0.77 -11.17 -19.05
C THR A 43 -1.59 -10.90 -17.80
N PRO A 44 -2.40 -11.87 -17.31
CA PRO A 44 -3.23 -11.65 -16.15
C PRO A 44 -2.30 -11.40 -14.97
N SER A 45 -2.08 -10.13 -14.67
CA SER A 45 -1.29 -9.71 -13.52
C SER A 45 -2.18 -9.90 -12.31
N CYS A 46 -1.81 -10.83 -11.42
CA CYS A 46 -2.45 -11.01 -10.13
C CYS A 46 -2.08 -9.86 -9.20
N GLN A 47 -2.44 -8.63 -9.59
CA GLN A 47 -2.17 -7.46 -8.79
C GLN A 47 -3.01 -7.52 -7.52
N PRO A 48 -2.40 -7.32 -6.34
CA PRO A 48 -3.16 -7.23 -5.11
C PRO A 48 -4.06 -5.99 -5.16
N VAL A 49 -5.31 -6.16 -4.78
CA VAL A 49 -6.27 -5.06 -4.57
C VAL A 49 -5.96 -4.32 -3.26
N HIS A 50 -5.12 -4.92 -2.40
CA HIS A 50 -4.82 -4.44 -1.06
C HIS A 50 -3.46 -3.74 -0.97
N SER A 51 -3.32 -2.87 0.04
CA SER A 51 -2.06 -2.22 0.40
C SER A 51 -0.97 -3.25 0.70
N VAL A 52 0.24 -2.97 0.22
CA VAL A 52 1.41 -3.82 0.42
C VAL A 52 2.29 -3.24 1.54
N ILE A 53 2.56 -4.04 2.57
CA ILE A 53 3.37 -3.66 3.72
C ILE A 53 4.85 -3.81 3.34
N ALA A 54 5.67 -2.81 3.69
CA ALA A 54 7.08 -2.76 3.31
C ALA A 54 7.30 -2.88 1.79
N GLU A 55 6.45 -2.21 1.00
CA GLU A 55 6.45 -2.27 -0.48
C GLU A 55 7.78 -1.86 -1.14
N ASN A 56 8.64 -1.13 -0.40
CA ASN A 56 9.95 -0.68 -0.86
C ASN A 56 11.09 -1.63 -0.44
N HIS A 57 10.78 -2.74 0.24
CA HIS A 57 11.76 -3.69 0.74
C HIS A 57 11.54 -5.06 0.10
N SER A 58 12.62 -5.69 -0.38
CA SER A 58 12.55 -7.10 -0.79
C SER A 58 12.37 -8.00 0.43
N ILE A 59 11.65 -9.12 0.26
CA ILE A 59 11.47 -10.13 1.32
C ILE A 59 12.81 -10.61 1.91
N LYS A 60 13.88 -10.61 1.11
CA LYS A 60 15.24 -10.99 1.57
C LYS A 60 15.85 -10.00 2.57
N LYS A 61 15.38 -8.76 2.56
CA LYS A 61 15.84 -7.70 3.48
C LYS A 61 15.00 -7.63 4.77
N LEU A 62 13.79 -8.20 4.75
CA LEU A 62 12.91 -8.23 5.92
C LEU A 62 13.40 -9.28 6.92
N GLN A 63 13.86 -8.84 8.09
CA GLN A 63 14.26 -9.73 9.18
C GLN A 63 13.07 -10.01 10.09
N ILE A 64 12.81 -11.28 10.39
CA ILE A 64 11.75 -11.66 11.33
C ILE A 64 12.24 -11.39 12.75
N ARG A 65 11.54 -10.52 13.49
CA ARG A 65 11.86 -10.20 14.89
C ARG A 65 10.98 -10.93 15.89
N GLY A 66 9.81 -11.36 15.48
CA GLY A 66 8.94 -12.16 16.34
C GLY A 66 7.54 -12.35 15.78
N VAL A 67 6.76 -13.09 16.54
CA VAL A 67 5.33 -13.34 16.28
C VAL A 67 4.53 -12.83 17.48
N ILE A 68 3.54 -12.00 17.21
CA ILE A 68 2.57 -11.53 18.20
C ILE A 68 1.34 -12.43 18.11
N LEU A 69 0.90 -12.92 19.26
CA LEU A 69 -0.37 -13.64 19.40
C LEU A 69 -1.36 -12.77 20.16
N GLN A 70 -2.45 -12.39 19.49
CA GLN A 70 -3.54 -11.65 20.12
C GLN A 70 -4.85 -12.42 19.95
N LYS A 71 -5.35 -12.99 21.05
CA LYS A 71 -6.48 -13.94 21.04
C LYS A 71 -6.18 -15.10 20.07
N ASN A 72 -6.89 -15.15 18.94
CA ASN A 72 -6.74 -16.16 17.90
C ASN A 72 -6.07 -15.63 16.62
N LYS A 73 -5.56 -14.40 16.63
CA LYS A 73 -4.85 -13.80 15.50
C LYS A 73 -3.36 -13.86 15.75
N ARG A 74 -2.62 -14.28 14.72
CA ARG A 74 -1.17 -14.21 14.69
C ARG A 74 -0.74 -13.12 13.73
N SER A 75 0.32 -12.44 14.11
CA SER A 75 0.94 -11.43 13.28
C SER A 75 2.44 -11.50 13.45
N ILE A 76 3.17 -11.14 12.40
CA ILE A 76 4.60 -11.20 12.34
C ILE A 76 5.18 -9.79 12.37
N LEU A 77 6.28 -9.63 13.10
CA LEU A 77 7.09 -8.43 13.12
C LEU A 77 8.27 -8.62 12.19
N PHE A 78 8.38 -7.75 11.20
CA PHE A 78 9.55 -7.63 10.35
C PHE A 78 10.33 -6.37 10.73
N GLU A 79 11.64 -6.43 10.61
CA GLU A 79 12.52 -5.25 10.65
C GLU A 79 13.26 -5.09 9.34
N ALA A 80 13.29 -3.88 8.81
CA ALA A 80 14.24 -3.45 7.80
C ALA A 80 14.54 -1.96 7.95
N ASP A 81 15.80 -1.57 7.75
CA ASP A 81 16.26 -0.18 7.87
C ASP A 81 15.83 0.51 9.18
N SER A 82 15.92 -0.20 10.31
CA SER A 82 15.47 0.25 11.64
C SER A 82 13.97 0.56 11.77
N HIS A 83 13.16 0.16 10.79
CA HIS A 83 11.70 0.26 10.82
C HIS A 83 11.10 -1.11 11.13
N ILE A 84 10.12 -1.12 12.03
CA ILE A 84 9.33 -2.29 12.34
C ILE A 84 8.04 -2.26 11.51
N PHE A 85 7.80 -3.35 10.79
CA PHE A 85 6.58 -3.60 10.04
C PHE A 85 5.81 -4.73 10.70
N PHE A 86 4.49 -4.60 10.75
CA PHE A 86 3.60 -5.60 11.31
C PHE A 86 2.67 -6.10 10.23
N ALA A 87 2.56 -7.41 10.06
CA ALA A 87 1.67 -8.01 9.08
C ALA A 87 0.95 -9.24 9.65
N GLY A 88 -0.32 -9.40 9.32
CA GLY A 88 -1.15 -10.55 9.67
C GLY A 88 -1.34 -11.51 8.49
N GLU A 89 -2.11 -12.56 8.74
CA GLU A 89 -2.60 -13.42 7.66
C GLU A 89 -3.45 -12.62 6.67
N SER A 90 -3.36 -12.97 5.38
CA SER A 90 -3.93 -12.29 4.21
C SER A 90 -3.26 -10.98 3.78
N ASP A 91 -2.36 -10.40 4.57
CA ASP A 91 -1.65 -9.20 4.18
C ASP A 91 -0.63 -9.48 3.07
N PHE A 92 -0.42 -8.49 2.20
CA PHE A 92 0.63 -8.53 1.18
C PHE A 92 1.87 -7.81 1.71
N ILE A 93 3.04 -8.41 1.52
CA ILE A 93 4.32 -7.88 2.00
C ILE A 93 5.36 -7.79 0.88
N ALA A 94 6.32 -6.89 1.08
CA ALA A 94 7.52 -6.72 0.30
C ALA A 94 7.29 -6.26 -1.16
N THR A 95 8.36 -5.90 -1.86
CA THR A 95 8.34 -5.52 -3.29
C THR A 95 7.74 -6.61 -4.17
N GLU A 96 7.89 -7.87 -3.77
CA GLU A 96 7.43 -9.05 -4.49
C GLU A 96 5.92 -9.26 -4.36
N LYS A 97 5.23 -8.51 -3.48
CA LYS A 97 3.79 -8.60 -3.24
C LYS A 97 3.36 -10.02 -2.84
N LEU A 98 4.07 -10.59 -1.86
CA LEU A 98 3.79 -11.93 -1.36
C LEU A 98 2.66 -11.87 -0.34
N GLN A 99 1.65 -12.73 -0.46
CA GLN A 99 0.56 -12.80 0.51
C GLN A 99 0.92 -13.73 1.66
N ILE A 100 0.70 -13.30 2.91
CA ILE A 100 0.86 -14.18 4.07
C ILE A 100 -0.34 -15.13 4.16
N LEU A 101 -0.12 -16.43 3.96
CA LEU A 101 -1.18 -17.43 4.08
C LEU A 101 -1.38 -17.88 5.52
N SER A 102 -0.28 -18.09 6.25
CA SER A 102 -0.32 -18.56 7.63
C SER A 102 0.94 -18.19 8.39
N ILE A 103 0.78 -17.88 9.66
CA ILE A 103 1.89 -17.58 10.57
C ILE A 103 2.01 -18.71 11.60
N GLY A 104 3.06 -19.51 11.50
CA GLY A 104 3.39 -20.59 12.42
C GLY A 104 4.23 -20.12 13.61
N LYS A 105 4.62 -21.06 14.47
CA LYS A 105 5.56 -20.79 15.58
C LYS A 105 7.02 -20.70 15.15
N LYS A 106 7.35 -21.30 13.99
CA LYS A 106 8.73 -21.46 13.48
C LYS A 106 8.84 -21.18 11.98
N GLU A 107 7.73 -20.82 11.35
CA GLU A 107 7.69 -20.56 9.91
C GLU A 107 6.53 -19.66 9.54
N ILE A 108 6.66 -18.97 8.42
CA ILE A 108 5.57 -18.33 7.71
C ILE A 108 5.44 -18.96 6.33
N ARG A 109 4.20 -19.06 5.85
CA ARG A 109 3.88 -19.51 4.50
C ARG A 109 3.38 -18.32 3.69
N LEU A 110 4.00 -18.11 2.54
CA LEU A 110 3.75 -16.99 1.65
C LEU A 110 3.27 -17.51 0.29
N ALA A 111 2.29 -16.84 -0.31
CA ALA A 111 1.86 -17.08 -1.68
C ALA A 111 2.46 -16.02 -2.62
N ASP A 112 3.13 -16.50 -3.66
CA ASP A 112 3.55 -15.71 -4.81
C ASP A 112 2.57 -15.94 -5.95
N TRP A 113 1.76 -14.91 -6.22
CA TRP A 113 0.72 -14.95 -7.25
C TRP A 113 1.22 -14.51 -8.63
N GLN A 114 2.43 -13.94 -8.75
CA GLN A 114 2.88 -13.32 -9.99
C GLN A 114 3.08 -14.32 -11.13
N HIS A 115 3.33 -15.58 -10.79
CA HIS A 115 3.55 -16.67 -11.76
C HIS A 115 2.39 -17.66 -11.80
N SER A 116 1.25 -17.33 -11.18
CA SER A 116 0.07 -18.20 -11.11
C SER A 116 -0.82 -18.00 -12.34
N PRO A 117 -1.04 -19.03 -13.17
CA PRO A 117 -2.00 -18.93 -14.27
C PRO A 117 -3.40 -18.68 -13.69
N ASN A 118 -4.04 -17.58 -14.13
CA ASN A 118 -5.36 -17.15 -13.69
C ASN A 118 -5.50 -16.91 -12.18
N CYS A 119 -4.40 -16.67 -11.45
CA CYS A 119 -4.41 -16.42 -10.01
C CYS A 119 -5.10 -17.54 -9.18
N THR A 120 -4.99 -18.79 -9.63
CA THR A 120 -5.65 -19.94 -8.98
C THR A 120 -4.70 -20.79 -8.15
N ASN A 121 -3.43 -20.91 -8.56
CA ASN A 121 -2.45 -21.75 -7.89
C ASN A 121 -1.14 -21.00 -7.64
N PRO A 122 -0.96 -20.38 -6.46
CA PRO A 122 0.23 -19.59 -6.16
C PRO A 122 1.44 -20.50 -5.92
N ASN A 123 2.63 -19.96 -6.18
CA ASN A 123 3.86 -20.60 -5.71
C ASN A 123 4.00 -20.36 -4.21
N ILE A 124 4.14 -21.43 -3.42
CA ILE A 124 4.27 -21.34 -1.97
C ILE A 124 5.74 -21.20 -1.58
N LYS A 125 6.06 -20.09 -0.90
CA LYS A 125 7.35 -19.87 -0.26
C LYS A 125 7.22 -20.08 1.25
N VAL A 126 8.18 -20.78 1.84
CA VAL A 126 8.23 -21.00 3.29
C VAL A 126 9.49 -20.34 3.82
N ILE A 127 9.32 -19.47 4.81
CA ILE A 127 10.44 -18.84 5.52
C ILE A 127 10.43 -19.36 6.95
N LYS A 128 11.54 -19.98 7.35
CA LYS A 128 11.74 -20.52 8.70
C LYS A 128 12.52 -19.51 9.55
N PHE A 129 12.24 -19.50 10.86
CA PHE A 129 12.91 -18.67 11.86
C PHE A 129 12.90 -19.37 13.21
#